data_AF-A0A948P1A9-F1
#
_entry.id   AF-A0A948P1A9-F1
#
_cell.length_a   1.000
_cell.length_b   1.000
_cell.length_c   1.000
_cell.angle_alpha   90.00
_cell.angle_beta   90.00
_cell.angle_gamma   90.00
#
_symmetry.space_group_name_H-M   'P 1'
#
loop_
_entity.id
_entity.type
_entity.pdbx_description
1 polymer ?
#
loop_
_entity_poly.entity_id
_entity_poly.type
_entity_poly.pdbx_seq_one_letter_code
_entity_poly.pdbx_strand_id
1 'polypeptide(L)'
;MSLIGIDFETKSEVNLTKHGRVKYLNGKDADIICLGYKIDDEETQLWVPGNDLPDFIRNPQKHKFYAFNAQFDKAVWNKLGVKYKFISSPTNLWIDVMAICGRFTYHQGLAKAGEDLEL
;
A
#
# COMPACT_ATOMS: atom_id res chain seq x y z
N MET A 1 9.74 -2.12 16.72
CA MET A 1 9.59 -2.07 15.25
C MET A 1 8.35 -2.87 14.95
N SER A 2 7.28 -2.23 14.48
CA SER A 2 6.01 -2.90 14.16
C SER A 2 5.92 -3.20 12.67
N LEU A 3 5.12 -4.20 12.33
CA LEU A 3 4.79 -4.62 10.98
C LEU A 3 3.43 -4.02 10.61
N ILE A 4 3.40 -3.15 9.61
CA ILE A 4 2.21 -2.40 9.21
C ILE A 4 1.65 -3.02 7.93
N GLY A 5 0.45 -3.58 8.01
CA GLY A 5 -0.30 -4.02 6.84
C GLY A 5 -1.01 -2.82 6.24
N ILE A 6 -0.87 -2.58 4.94
CA ILE A 6 -1.48 -1.42 4.29
C ILE A 6 -2.12 -1.77 2.95
N ASP A 7 -3.13 -0.98 2.59
CA ASP A 7 -3.79 -1.00 1.29
C ASP A 7 -4.34 0.39 0.96
N PHE A 8 -4.07 0.90 -0.24
CA PHE A 8 -4.56 2.21 -0.69
C PHE A 8 -5.66 2.11 -1.73
N GLU A 9 -6.74 2.84 -1.49
CA GLU A 9 -7.70 3.16 -2.54
C GLU A 9 -7.34 4.50 -3.18
N THR A 10 -7.36 4.53 -4.52
CA THR A 10 -6.94 5.70 -5.29
C THR A 10 -7.92 6.01 -6.42
N LYS A 11 -7.91 7.27 -6.86
CA LYS A 11 -8.59 7.71 -8.07
C LYS A 11 -7.60 8.33 -9.04
N SER A 12 -7.96 8.32 -10.32
CA SER A 12 -7.29 9.02 -11.41
C SER A 12 -8.20 9.04 -12.64
N GLU A 13 -8.08 10.05 -13.49
CA GLU A 13 -8.76 10.14 -14.78
C GLU A 13 -8.14 9.16 -15.79
N VAL A 14 -6.94 8.68 -15.49
CA VAL A 14 -6.23 7.68 -16.26
C VAL A 14 -6.71 6.30 -15.84
N ASN A 15 -7.00 5.43 -16.81
CA ASN A 15 -7.32 4.04 -16.52
C ASN A 15 -6.05 3.23 -16.17
N LEU A 16 -6.01 2.63 -14.97
CA LEU A 16 -4.85 1.90 -14.45
C LEU A 16 -4.49 0.68 -15.32
N THR A 17 -5.47 -0.13 -15.73
CA THR A 17 -5.23 -1.38 -16.45
C THR A 17 -4.76 -1.15 -17.89
N LYS A 18 -5.12 -0.01 -18.50
CA LYS A 18 -4.71 0.36 -19.85
C LYS A 18 -3.37 1.07 -19.93
N HIS A 19 -2.97 1.77 -18.88
CA HIS A 19 -1.85 2.71 -18.94
C HIS A 19 -0.76 2.49 -17.88
N GLY A 20 -0.99 1.57 -16.94
CA GLY A 20 -0.05 1.24 -15.89
C GLY A 20 0.05 2.32 -14.81
N ARG A 21 0.64 1.92 -13.67
CA ARG A 21 0.70 2.74 -12.45
C ARG A 21 1.41 4.08 -12.62
N VAL A 22 2.45 4.15 -13.45
CA VAL A 22 3.23 5.39 -13.60
C VAL A 22 2.37 6.49 -14.23
N LYS A 23 1.67 6.20 -15.33
CA LYS A 23 0.78 7.19 -15.95
C LYS A 23 -0.45 7.45 -15.07
N TYR A 24 -1.00 6.41 -14.46
CA TYR A 24 -2.12 6.52 -13.52
C TYR A 24 -1.86 7.51 -12.38
N LEU A 25 -0.73 7.37 -11.68
CA LEU A 25 -0.37 8.22 -10.53
C LEU A 25 0.16 9.62 -10.93
N ASN A 26 0.31 9.89 -12.24
CA ASN A 26 0.59 11.22 -12.76
C ASN A 26 -0.65 11.86 -13.42
N GLY A 27 -1.82 11.25 -13.25
CA GLY A 27 -3.09 11.85 -13.66
C GLY A 27 -3.32 13.20 -12.97
N LYS A 28 -4.03 14.09 -13.65
CA LYS A 28 -4.36 15.44 -13.18
C LYS A 28 -5.23 15.43 -11.93
N ASP A 29 -6.12 14.44 -11.79
CA ASP A 29 -6.96 14.29 -10.60
C ASP A 29 -6.55 13.11 -9.70
N ALA A 30 -5.35 12.56 -9.95
CA ALA A 30 -4.82 11.43 -9.21
C ALA A 30 -4.71 11.75 -7.71
N ASP A 31 -5.34 10.94 -6.87
CA ASP A 31 -5.43 11.21 -5.44
C ASP A 31 -5.66 9.94 -4.61
N ILE A 32 -5.40 10.04 -3.30
CA ILE A 32 -5.74 8.99 -2.33
C ILE A 32 -7.20 9.17 -1.90
N ILE A 33 -7.98 8.10 -1.98
CA ILE A 33 -9.34 8.03 -1.45
C ILE A 33 -9.28 7.66 0.04
N CYS A 34 -8.59 6.57 0.36
CA CYS A 34 -8.36 6.12 1.73
C CYS A 34 -7.12 5.23 1.85
N LEU A 35 -6.71 4.98 3.09
CA LEU A 35 -5.69 4.01 3.47
C LEU A 35 -6.30 3.08 4.52
N GLY A 36 -6.48 1.81 4.17
CA GLY A 36 -6.71 0.76 5.14
C GLY A 36 -5.36 0.34 5.74
N TYR A 37 -5.28 0.24 7.06
CA TYR A 37 -4.05 -0.20 7.71
C TYR A 37 -4.31 -1.01 8.97
N LYS A 38 -3.37 -1.90 9.31
CA LYS A 38 -3.29 -2.54 10.63
C LYS A 38 -1.88 -2.49 11.19
N ILE A 39 -1.78 -2.32 12.50
CA ILE A 39 -0.50 -2.32 13.22
C ILE A 39 -0.36 -3.69 13.88
N ASP A 40 0.67 -4.44 13.47
CA ASP A 40 0.88 -5.81 13.92
C ASP A 40 -0.41 -6.65 13.73
N ASP A 41 -0.99 -7.17 14.82
CA ASP A 41 -2.23 -7.97 14.83
C ASP A 41 -3.45 -7.22 15.37
N GLU A 42 -3.37 -5.88 15.45
CA GLU A 42 -4.50 -5.03 15.87
C GLU A 42 -5.60 -4.94 14.80
N GLU A 43 -6.76 -4.41 15.21
CA GLU A 43 -7.88 -4.19 14.31
C GLU A 43 -7.53 -3.24 13.17
N THR A 44 -8.01 -3.59 11.97
CA THR A 44 -7.87 -2.73 10.79
C THR A 44 -8.53 -1.37 11.03
N GLN A 45 -7.77 -0.33 10.80
CA GLN A 45 -8.18 1.07 10.86
C GLN A 45 -8.28 1.66 9.45
N LEU A 46 -9.06 2.73 9.31
CA LEU A 46 -9.24 3.45 8.06
C LEU A 46 -8.83 4.92 8.23
N TRP A 47 -7.84 5.35 7.45
CA TRP A 47 -7.53 6.75 7.29
C TRP A 47 -8.15 7.30 6.00
N VAL A 48 -8.74 8.50 6.08
CA VAL A 48 -9.26 9.25 4.93
C VAL A 48 -8.70 10.67 4.95
N PRO A 49 -8.52 11.31 3.78
CA PRO A 49 -8.15 12.72 3.70
C PRO A 49 -9.01 13.63 4.59
N GLY A 50 -8.36 14.38 5.48
CA GLY A 50 -9.01 15.23 6.48
C GLY A 50 -8.90 14.69 7.91
N ASN A 51 -8.66 13.39 8.08
CA ASN A 51 -8.36 12.80 9.37
C ASN A 51 -6.89 13.01 9.76
N ASP A 52 -6.62 12.96 11.05
CA ASP A 52 -5.26 12.99 11.57
C ASP A 52 -4.44 11.81 11.03
N LEU A 53 -3.19 12.10 10.63
CA LEU A 53 -2.28 11.09 10.11
C LEU A 53 -1.84 10.13 11.22
N PRO A 54 -1.91 8.81 10.98
CA PRO A 54 -1.30 7.81 11.85
C PRO A 54 0.19 8.05 12.08
N ASP A 55 0.68 7.75 13.29
CA ASP A 55 2.06 8.04 13.70
C ASP A 55 3.12 7.32 12.85
N PHE A 56 2.82 6.12 12.34
CA PHE A 56 3.74 5.37 11.49
C PHE A 56 4.01 6.08 10.16
N ILE A 57 3.11 6.94 9.69
CA ILE A 57 3.29 7.75 8.47
C ILE A 57 4.31 8.86 8.70
N ARG A 58 4.38 9.38 9.93
CA ARG A 58 5.34 10.43 10.34
C ARG A 58 6.72 9.86 10.64
N ASN A 59 6.80 8.57 10.97
CA ASN A 59 8.05 7.89 11.34
C ASN A 59 8.25 6.54 10.62
N PRO A 60 8.13 6.49 9.28
CA PRO A 60 8.07 5.22 8.54
C PRO A 60 9.33 4.35 8.75
N GLN A 61 10.49 4.96 8.98
CA GLN A 61 11.76 4.29 9.24
C GLN A 61 11.76 3.38 10.49
N LYS A 62 10.79 3.53 11.40
CA LYS A 62 10.66 2.70 12.61
C LYS A 62 9.89 1.40 12.38
N HIS A 63 9.38 1.20 11.16
CA HIS A 63 8.42 0.15 10.83
C HIS A 63 8.81 -0.61 9.56
N LYS A 64 8.19 -1.76 9.37
CA LYS A 64 8.13 -2.46 8.09
C LYS A 64 6.71 -2.42 7.56
N PHE A 65 6.57 -2.37 6.25
CA PHE A 65 5.29 -2.33 5.56
C PHE A 65 5.11 -3.61 4.77
N TYR A 66 3.92 -4.18 4.79
CA TYR A 66 3.56 -5.26 3.88
C TYR A 66 2.25 -4.94 3.16
N ALA A 67 2.21 -5.32 1.90
CA ALA A 67 1.05 -5.20 1.03
C ALA A 67 1.15 -6.28 -0.06
N PHE A 68 0.03 -6.59 -0.69
CA PHE A 68 0.01 -7.48 -1.84
C PHE A 68 0.29 -6.65 -3.11
N ASN A 69 1.33 -6.99 -3.88
CA ASN A 69 1.83 -6.12 -4.97
C ASN A 69 2.29 -4.74 -4.43
N ALA A 70 3.08 -4.79 -3.35
CA ALA A 70 3.51 -3.63 -2.55
C ALA A 70 4.20 -2.49 -3.33
N GLN A 71 4.65 -2.75 -4.56
CA GLN A 71 5.23 -1.69 -5.38
C GLN A 71 4.19 -0.64 -5.80
N PHE A 72 2.91 -1.00 -5.89
CA PHE A 72 1.84 -0.04 -6.16
C PHE A 72 1.62 0.88 -4.96
N ASP A 73 1.38 0.33 -3.77
CA ASP A 73 1.16 1.09 -2.54
C ASP A 73 2.35 1.98 -2.18
N LYS A 74 3.57 1.48 -2.38
CA LYS A 74 4.78 2.30 -2.22
C LYS A 74 4.82 3.48 -3.20
N ALA A 75 4.36 3.28 -4.44
CA ALA A 75 4.31 4.36 -5.41
C ALA A 75 3.23 5.38 -5.02
N VAL A 76 2.06 4.94 -4.55
CA VAL A 76 1.01 5.80 -4.00
C VAL A 76 1.54 6.62 -2.82
N TRP A 77 2.16 5.96 -1.84
CA TRP A 77 2.76 6.58 -0.66
C TRP A 77 3.72 7.72 -1.04
N ASN A 78 4.68 7.43 -1.91
CA ASN A 78 5.75 8.36 -2.23
C ASN A 78 5.35 9.42 -3.28
N LYS A 79 4.29 9.19 -4.06
CA LYS A 79 3.84 10.10 -5.11
C LYS A 79 2.67 10.97 -4.64
N LEU A 80 1.59 10.34 -4.19
CA LEU A 80 0.36 11.01 -3.80
C LEU A 80 0.36 11.40 -2.31
N GLY A 81 0.99 10.59 -1.46
CA GLY A 81 1.10 10.86 -0.01
C GLY A 81 1.82 12.17 0.33
N VAL A 82 2.65 12.70 -0.58
CA VAL A 82 3.33 14.00 -0.41
C VAL A 82 2.34 15.14 -0.18
N LYS A 83 1.18 15.13 -0.87
CA LYS A 83 0.08 16.09 -0.68
C LYS A 83 -0.45 16.08 0.76
N TYR A 84 -0.38 14.93 1.41
CA TYR A 84 -0.84 14.67 2.76
C TYR A 84 0.30 14.66 3.79
N LYS A 85 1.49 15.15 3.43
CA LYS A 85 2.67 15.23 4.30
C LYS A 85 3.23 13.87 4.73
N PHE A 86 3.02 12.83 3.93
CA PHE A 86 3.64 11.53 4.19
C PHE A 86 5.17 11.67 4.07
N ILE A 87 5.90 11.09 5.02
CA ILE A 87 7.35 11.04 4.94
C ILE A 87 7.75 9.95 3.93
N SER A 88 8.72 10.24 3.07
CA SER A 88 9.21 9.31 2.05
C SER A 88 9.60 7.96 2.67
N SER A 89 9.15 6.87 2.03
CA SER A 89 9.35 5.50 2.49
C SER A 89 10.21 4.73 1.49
N PRO A 90 11.50 4.47 1.79
CA PRO A 90 12.42 3.78 0.90
C PRO A 90 12.10 2.29 0.73
N THR A 91 12.55 1.69 -0.37
CA THR A 91 12.23 0.30 -0.77
C THR A 91 12.51 -0.74 0.31
N ASN A 92 13.58 -0.57 1.09
CA ASN A 92 14.02 -1.54 2.09
C ASN A 92 13.04 -1.68 3.28
N LEU A 93 12.03 -0.82 3.38
CA LEU A 93 10.98 -0.93 4.40
C LEU A 93 9.80 -1.81 3.96
N TRP A 94 9.73 -2.18 2.68
CA TRP A 94 8.55 -2.82 2.08
C TRP A 94 8.76 -4.31 1.83
N ILE A 95 7.72 -5.06 2.15
CA ILE A 95 7.59 -6.51 1.94
C ILE A 95 6.44 -6.71 0.96
N ASP A 96 6.70 -7.39 -0.15
CA ASP A 96 5.67 -7.74 -1.11
C ASP A 96 5.17 -9.16 -0.86
N VAL A 97 3.92 -9.28 -0.39
CA VAL A 97 3.27 -10.57 -0.11
C VAL A 97 3.12 -11.39 -1.40
N MET A 98 2.86 -10.75 -2.55
CA MET A 98 2.77 -11.43 -3.85
C MET A 98 4.09 -12.10 -4.24
N ALA A 99 5.22 -11.44 -3.93
CA ALA A 99 6.54 -12.00 -4.16
C ALA A 99 6.86 -13.15 -3.19
N ILE A 100 6.39 -13.06 -1.93
CA ILE A 100 6.47 -14.16 -0.96
C ILE A 100 5.67 -15.37 -1.46
N CYS A 101 4.44 -15.19 -1.94
CA CYS A 101 3.65 -16.26 -2.55
C CYS A 101 4.43 -16.98 -3.65
N GLY A 102 5.01 -16.22 -4.59
CA GLY A 102 5.82 -16.77 -5.67
C GLY A 102 7.05 -17.55 -5.17
N ARG A 103 7.72 -17.06 -4.10
CA ARG A 103 8.85 -17.76 -3.46
C ARG A 103 8.44 -19.13 -2.90
N PHE A 104 7.23 -19.22 -2.35
CA PHE A 104 6.69 -20.45 -1.76
C PHE A 104 5.82 -21.26 -2.72
N THR A 105 5.89 -20.97 -4.02
CA THR A 105 5.12 -21.66 -5.08
C THR A 105 3.60 -21.57 -4.93
N TYR A 106 3.09 -20.61 -4.15
CA TYR A 106 1.68 -20.25 -4.11
C TYR A 106 1.29 -19.41 -5.31
N HIS A 107 -0.01 -19.39 -5.62
CA HIS A 107 -0.57 -18.49 -6.60
C HIS A 107 -0.32 -17.03 -6.22
N GLN A 108 0.07 -16.21 -7.21
CA GLN A 108 0.37 -14.79 -7.01
C GLN A 108 -0.85 -13.88 -7.17
N GLY A 109 -2.06 -14.44 -7.31
CA GLY A 109 -3.30 -13.68 -7.24
C GLY A 109 -3.84 -13.75 -5.82
N LEU A 110 -4.19 -12.60 -5.21
CA LEU A 110 -4.58 -12.53 -3.79
C LEU A 110 -5.65 -13.55 -3.40
N ALA A 111 -6.73 -13.66 -4.17
CA ALA A 111 -7.81 -14.62 -3.89
C ALA A 111 -7.31 -16.07 -3.91
N LYS A 112 -6.57 -16.46 -4.95
CA LYS A 112 -6.01 -17.82 -5.07
C LYS A 112 -4.95 -18.12 -4.02
N ALA A 113 -4.18 -17.12 -3.61
CA ALA A 113 -3.24 -17.26 -2.50
C ALA A 113 -3.99 -17.53 -1.19
N GLY A 114 -5.16 -16.91 -0.98
CA GLY A 114 -6.05 -17.22 0.13
C GLY A 114 -6.54 -18.67 0.10
N GLU A 115 -6.96 -19.14 -1.08
CA GLU A 115 -7.36 -20.55 -1.29
C GLU A 115 -6.21 -21.51 -0.96
N ASP A 116 -4.98 -21.23 -1.42
CA ASP A 116 -3.81 -22.05 -1.14
C ASP A 116 -3.46 -22.12 0.36
N LEU A 117 -3.87 -21.11 1.13
CA LEU A 117 -3.60 -20.95 2.57
C LEU A 117 -4.79 -21.32 3.47
N GLU A 118 -5.91 -21.76 2.88
CA GLU A 118 -7.15 -22.09 3.61
C GLU A 118 -7.71 -20.92 4.44
N LEU A 119 -7.67 -19.69 3.87
CA LEU A 119 -8.19 -18.45 4.47
C LEU A 119 -9.53 -17.99 3.90
#